data_AF-A0A2Z7AI75-F1
#
_entry.id   AF-A0A2Z7AI75-F1
#
_cell.length_a   1.000
_cell.length_b   1.000
_cell.length_c   1.000
_cell.angle_alpha   90.00
_cell.angle_beta   90.00
_cell.angle_gamma   90.00
#
_symmetry.space_group_name_H-M   'P 1'
#
loop_
_entity.id
_entity.type
_entity.pdbx_description
1 polymer ?
#
loop_
_entity_poly.entity_id
_entity_poly.type
_entity_poly.pdbx_seq_one_letter_code
_entity_poly.pdbx_strand_id
1 'polypeptide(L)'
;MKIMKANTAIAITDGAPQWIEKNRFEYTTEDKKKANLDNVARDILYKTLDNNMFSKIKTCATAKEIWEKLTQICEGNYETKENILTVAQQKYESSRCTKARPWQSLMRDLVLW
;
A
#
# COMPACT_ATOMS: atom_id res chain seq x y z
N MET A 1 8.44 6.15 -9.50
CA MET A 1 7.12 6.10 -8.83
C MET A 1 6.08 6.67 -9.77
N LYS A 2 4.95 5.97 -9.92
CA LYS A 2 3.81 6.42 -10.72
C LYS A 2 2.70 6.87 -9.77
N ILE A 3 2.34 8.14 -9.82
CA ILE A 3 1.20 8.68 -9.06
C ILE A 3 0.00 8.62 -9.97
N MET A 4 -1.09 7.98 -9.54
CA MET A 4 -2.31 7.86 -10.34
C MET A 4 -3.27 8.99 -9.95
N LYS A 5 -4.07 9.49 -10.89
CA LYS A 5 -5.21 10.37 -10.63
C LYS A 5 -6.48 9.78 -11.24
N ALA A 6 -7.62 10.03 -10.60
CA ALA A 6 -8.91 9.71 -11.19
C ALA A 6 -9.11 10.58 -12.44
N ASN A 7 -9.43 9.95 -13.56
CA ASN A 7 -9.73 10.63 -14.81
C ASN A 7 -11.15 11.19 -14.75
N THR A 8 -11.27 12.48 -14.45
CA THR A 8 -12.57 13.18 -14.42
C THR A 8 -13.11 13.54 -15.80
N ALA A 9 -12.34 13.28 -16.87
CA ALA A 9 -12.71 13.64 -18.24
C ALA A 9 -13.61 12.60 -18.93
N ILE A 10 -13.70 11.36 -18.44
CA ILE A 10 -14.61 10.35 -18.98
C ILE A 10 -15.92 10.42 -18.19
N ALA A 11 -16.91 11.07 -18.79
CA ALA A 11 -18.28 11.06 -18.29
C ALA A 11 -18.83 9.62 -18.33
N ILE A 12 -19.12 9.10 -17.13
CA ILE A 12 -20.16 8.11 -16.80
C ILE A 12 -20.42 7.04 -17.88
N THR A 13 -19.62 5.98 -17.88
CA THR A 13 -20.09 4.65 -18.28
C THR A 13 -19.59 3.64 -17.25
N ASP A 14 -20.51 3.26 -16.35
CA ASP A 14 -20.46 2.08 -15.49
C ASP A 14 -19.44 2.01 -14.31
N GLY A 15 -19.43 3.05 -13.48
CA GLY A 15 -19.31 2.86 -12.02
C GLY A 15 -17.93 2.76 -11.38
N ALA A 16 -16.81 2.79 -12.11
CA ALA A 16 -15.47 2.81 -11.51
C ALA A 16 -14.61 3.99 -12.02
N PRO A 17 -13.91 4.73 -11.13
CA PRO A 17 -12.95 5.75 -11.56
C PRO A 17 -11.86 5.13 -12.43
N GLN A 18 -11.68 5.63 -13.66
CA GLN A 18 -10.55 5.25 -14.47
C GLN A 18 -9.29 5.92 -13.92
N TRP A 19 -8.29 5.13 -13.53
CA TRP A 19 -7.03 5.65 -12.98
C TRP A 19 -6.01 5.89 -14.08
N ILE A 20 -5.59 7.14 -14.26
CA ILE A 20 -4.56 7.53 -15.23
C ILE A 20 -3.29 7.99 -14.52
N GLU A 21 -2.13 7.74 -15.15
CA GLU A 21 -0.85 8.22 -14.63
C GLU A 21 -0.84 9.76 -14.62
N LYS A 22 -0.69 10.34 -13.42
CA LYS A 22 -0.58 11.78 -13.20
C LYS A 22 0.74 12.25 -13.78
N ASN A 23 0.71 13.37 -14.49
CA ASN A 23 1.91 13.94 -15.06
C ASN A 23 2.85 14.39 -13.93
N ARG A 24 4.14 14.06 -14.05
CA ARG A 24 5.22 14.45 -13.12
C ARG A 24 5.31 15.94 -12.81
N PHE A 25 4.85 16.80 -13.73
CA PHE A 25 4.80 18.24 -13.52
C PHE A 25 3.59 18.70 -12.67
N GLU A 26 2.56 17.87 -12.53
CA GLU A 26 1.38 18.12 -11.70
C GLU A 26 1.53 17.57 -10.27
N TYR A 27 2.71 17.04 -9.92
CA TYR A 27 2.95 16.46 -8.60
C TYR A 27 2.92 17.54 -7.54
N THR A 28 1.93 17.44 -6.66
CA THR A 28 1.80 18.34 -5.51
C THR A 28 2.76 17.91 -4.39
N THR A 29 2.98 18.79 -3.42
CA THR A 29 3.67 18.43 -2.17
C THR A 29 2.97 17.30 -1.42
N GLU A 30 1.66 17.13 -1.60
CA GLU A 30 0.89 16.03 -1.05
C GLU A 30 1.19 14.69 -1.76
N ASP A 31 1.32 14.70 -3.08
CA ASP A 31 1.71 13.51 -3.85
C ASP A 31 3.10 13.00 -3.43
N LYS A 32 4.05 13.93 -3.18
CA LYS A 32 5.38 13.59 -2.62
C LYS A 32 5.31 13.03 -1.19
N LYS A 33 4.37 13.49 -0.36
CA LYS A 33 4.16 12.90 0.97
C LYS A 33 3.59 11.49 0.87
N LYS A 34 2.62 11.26 -0.03
CA LYS A 34 2.07 9.93 -0.32
C LYS A 34 3.13 8.97 -0.84
N ALA A 35 4.00 9.43 -1.74
CA ALA A 35 5.18 8.70 -2.20
C ALA A 35 6.06 8.18 -1.07
N ASN A 36 6.41 9.08 -0.16
CA ASN A 36 7.27 8.73 0.95
C ASN A 36 6.58 7.71 1.88
N LEU A 37 5.28 7.86 2.12
CA LEU A 37 4.51 6.92 2.92
C LEU A 37 4.38 5.55 2.25
N ASP A 38 4.21 5.49 0.93
CA ASP A 38 4.19 4.22 0.17
C ASP A 38 5.54 3.50 0.27
N ASN A 39 6.65 4.23 0.13
CA ASN A 39 7.99 3.65 0.31
C ASN A 39 8.23 3.13 1.73
N VAL A 40 7.79 3.87 2.76
CA VAL A 40 7.88 3.44 4.16
C VAL A 40 7.03 2.19 4.41
N ALA A 41 5.80 2.16 3.88
CA ALA A 41 4.92 1.01 3.98
C ALA A 41 5.51 -0.21 3.28
N ARG A 42 6.07 -0.04 2.07
CA ARG A 42 6.80 -1.09 1.33
C ARG A 42 7.94 -1.65 2.16
N ASP A 43 8.80 -0.80 2.72
CA ASP A 43 9.96 -1.24 3.50
C ASP A 43 9.53 -2.04 4.74
N ILE A 44 8.50 -1.58 5.45
CA ILE A 44 7.97 -2.30 6.62
C ILE A 44 7.37 -3.63 6.20
N LEU A 45 6.54 -3.65 5.16
CA LEU A 45 5.98 -4.89 4.62
C LEU A 45 7.11 -5.85 4.25
N TYR A 46 8.11 -5.42 3.45
CA TYR A 46 9.24 -6.29 3.10
C TYR A 46 10.01 -6.82 4.29
N LYS A 47 10.23 -6.02 5.34
CA LYS A 47 10.88 -6.46 6.58
C LYS A 47 10.05 -7.44 7.41
N THR A 48 8.75 -7.52 7.18
CA THR A 48 7.84 -8.44 7.89
C THR A 48 7.68 -9.76 7.17
N LEU A 49 8.11 -9.82 5.92
CA LEU A 49 7.90 -10.97 5.04
C LEU A 49 9.06 -11.94 5.11
N ASP A 50 8.75 -13.22 5.22
CA ASP A 50 9.72 -14.28 5.06
C ASP A 50 10.25 -14.35 3.62
N ASN A 51 11.47 -14.84 3.45
CA ASN A 51 12.14 -14.97 2.15
C ASN A 51 11.28 -15.69 1.09
N ASN A 52 10.49 -16.69 1.52
CA ASN A 52 9.56 -17.41 0.66
C ASN A 52 8.43 -16.51 0.13
N MET A 53 7.80 -15.71 1.00
CA MET A 53 6.73 -14.79 0.61
C MET A 53 7.30 -13.61 -0.19
N PHE A 54 8.46 -13.10 0.22
CA PHE A 54 9.18 -12.03 -0.46
C PHE A 54 9.42 -12.38 -1.94
N SER A 55 9.83 -13.62 -2.25
CA SER A 55 10.05 -14.06 -3.63
C SER A 55 8.82 -13.94 -4.54
N LYS A 56 7.60 -14.01 -3.97
CA LYS A 56 6.31 -13.95 -4.68
C LYS A 56 5.78 -12.51 -4.88
N ILE A 57 6.19 -11.59 -4.00
CA ILE A 57 5.77 -10.17 -3.99
C ILE A 57 6.87 -9.17 -4.35
N LYS A 58 8.10 -9.63 -4.59
CA LYS A 58 9.20 -8.77 -5.09
C LYS A 58 8.89 -8.09 -6.43
N THR A 59 7.96 -8.65 -7.20
CA THR A 59 7.51 -8.10 -8.50
C THR A 59 6.51 -6.96 -8.34
N CYS A 60 5.97 -6.73 -7.14
CA CYS A 60 5.00 -5.69 -6.87
C CYS A 60 5.69 -4.31 -6.80
N ALA A 61 5.10 -3.31 -7.47
CA ALA A 61 5.62 -1.96 -7.57
C ALA A 61 5.09 -1.03 -6.48
N THR A 62 3.91 -1.31 -5.91
CA THR A 62 3.24 -0.46 -4.91
C THR A 62 2.96 -1.21 -3.60
N ALA A 63 2.80 -0.48 -2.48
CA ALA A 63 2.42 -1.11 -1.21
C ALA A 63 1.06 -1.82 -1.30
N LYS A 64 0.13 -1.29 -2.12
CA LYS A 64 -1.17 -1.89 -2.40
C LYS A 64 -1.04 -3.26 -3.06
N GLU A 65 -0.26 -3.38 -4.14
CA GLU A 65 -0.06 -4.67 -4.81
C GLU A 65 0.59 -5.71 -3.90
N ILE A 66 1.54 -5.30 -3.04
CA ILE A 66 2.12 -6.18 -2.03
C ILE A 66 1.04 -6.66 -1.07
N TRP A 67 0.19 -5.73 -0.59
CA TRP A 67 -0.89 -6.02 0.34
C TRP A 67 -1.97 -6.94 -0.24
N GLU A 68 -2.41 -6.69 -1.47
CA GLU A 68 -3.40 -7.51 -2.18
C GLU A 68 -2.87 -8.92 -2.42
N LYS A 69 -1.62 -9.04 -2.90
CA LYS A 69 -0.96 -10.35 -3.05
C LYS A 69 -0.79 -11.07 -1.72
N LEU A 70 -0.48 -10.34 -0.65
CA LEU A 70 -0.41 -10.93 0.69
C LEU A 70 -1.75 -11.45 1.14
N THR A 71 -2.81 -10.69 0.92
CA THR A 71 -4.17 -11.10 1.25
C THR A 71 -4.57 -12.35 0.47
N GLN A 72 -4.27 -12.42 -0.83
CA GLN A 72 -4.50 -13.60 -1.67
C GLN A 72 -3.69 -14.82 -1.22
N ILE A 73 -2.41 -14.64 -0.87
CA ILE A 73 -1.58 -15.75 -0.36
C ILE A 73 -2.11 -16.25 1.00
N CYS A 74 -2.62 -15.35 1.84
CA CYS A 74 -3.16 -15.68 3.16
C CYS A 74 -4.61 -16.20 3.12
N GLU A 75 -5.34 -16.05 2.02
CA GLU A 75 -6.73 -16.48 1.88
C GLU A 75 -6.90 -18.01 2.03
N GLY A 76 -5.81 -18.76 1.84
CA GLY A 76 -5.74 -20.21 2.12
C GLY A 76 -5.23 -20.59 3.51
N ASN A 77 -4.85 -19.63 4.39
CA ASN A 77 -4.30 -19.90 5.72
C ASN A 77 -4.60 -18.75 6.70
N TYR A 78 -5.76 -18.82 7.37
CA TYR A 78 -6.26 -17.79 8.30
C TYR A 78 -5.30 -17.46 9.44
N GLU A 79 -4.56 -18.44 9.97
CA GLU A 79 -3.60 -18.26 11.06
C GLU A 79 -2.40 -17.40 10.63
N THR A 80 -2.03 -17.47 9.34
CA THR A 80 -0.94 -16.67 8.77
C THR A 80 -1.36 -15.21 8.54
N LYS A 81 -2.65 -14.95 8.27
CA LYS A 81 -3.20 -13.62 8.02
C LYS A 81 -3.07 -12.71 9.24
N GLU A 82 -3.51 -13.18 10.40
CA GLU A 82 -3.47 -12.39 11.64
C GLU A 82 -2.02 -12.16 12.12
N ASN A 83 -1.15 -13.17 11.99
CA ASN A 83 0.24 -13.04 12.38
C ASN A 83 0.99 -12.00 11.53
N ILE A 84 0.81 -11.99 10.20
CA ILE A 84 1.46 -11.00 9.33
C ILE A 84 0.94 -9.59 9.58
N LEU A 85 -0.39 -9.42 9.73
CA LEU A 85 -1.02 -8.15 10.10
C LEU A 85 -0.46 -7.60 11.40
N THR A 86 -0.39 -8.44 12.42
CA THR A 86 0.06 -8.07 13.76
C THR A 86 1.54 -7.72 13.76
N VAL A 87 2.39 -8.51 13.10
CA VAL A 87 3.83 -8.24 13.00
C VAL A 87 4.11 -6.95 12.22
N ALA A 88 3.37 -6.71 11.13
CA ALA A 88 3.53 -5.48 10.35
C ALA A 88 3.06 -4.23 11.12
N GLN A 89 1.96 -4.36 11.87
CA GLN A 89 1.50 -3.31 12.77
C GLN A 89 2.53 -3.01 13.87
N GLN A 90 3.04 -4.04 14.56
CA GLN A 90 4.05 -3.88 15.61
C GLN A 90 5.34 -3.24 15.10
N LYS A 91 5.81 -3.63 13.90
CA LYS A 91 7.00 -3.02 13.29
C LYS A 91 6.76 -1.56 12.89
N TYR A 92 5.59 -1.24 12.35
CA TYR A 92 5.25 0.15 12.05
C TYR A 92 5.16 1.02 13.30
N GLU A 93 4.52 0.52 14.36
CA GLU A 93 4.42 1.22 15.64
C GLU A 93 5.79 1.39 16.29
N SER A 94 6.65 0.37 16.27
CA SER A 94 8.05 0.47 16.76
C SER A 94 8.91 1.43 15.94
N SER A 95 8.62 1.58 14.64
CA SER A 95 9.35 2.53 13.77
C SER A 95 8.92 3.99 13.97
N ARG A 96 7.92 4.27 14.82
CA ARG A 96 7.35 5.60 14.98
C ARG A 96 7.45 6.16 16.39
N CYS A 97 8.01 7.37 16.50
CA CYS A 97 7.81 8.24 17.65
C CYS A 97 6.46 8.98 17.56
N THR A 98 5.47 8.48 18.30
CA THR A 98 4.39 9.17 19.03
C THR A 98 3.46 10.22 18.39
N LYS A 99 3.53 10.60 17.10
CA LYS A 99 2.57 11.60 16.54
C LYS A 99 1.97 11.31 15.17
N ALA A 100 1.94 10.07 14.75
CA ALA A 100 1.75 9.78 13.35
C ALA A 100 0.59 8.77 13.14
N ARG A 101 -0.17 8.90 12.04
CA ARG A 101 -1.45 8.20 11.74
C ARG A 101 -1.47 6.68 12.01
N PRO A 102 -2.50 6.10 12.67
CA PRO A 102 -2.58 4.67 12.96
C PRO A 102 -2.30 3.77 11.74
N TRP A 103 -1.62 2.64 11.91
CA TRP A 103 -1.31 1.70 10.81
C TRP A 103 -2.55 1.30 10.02
N GLN A 104 -3.65 1.02 10.74
CA GLN A 104 -4.94 0.69 10.14
C GLN A 104 -5.53 1.84 9.30
N SER A 105 -5.27 3.09 9.68
CA SER A 105 -5.68 4.26 8.88
C SER A 105 -4.80 4.42 7.66
N LEU A 106 -3.48 4.21 7.80
CA LEU A 106 -2.54 4.24 6.68
C LEU A 106 -2.84 3.13 5.67
N MET A 107 -3.11 1.91 6.13
CA MET A 107 -3.48 0.79 5.28
C MET A 107 -4.85 0.99 4.63
N ARG A 108 -5.84 1.53 5.35
CA ARG A 108 -7.11 1.94 4.72
C ARG A 108 -6.89 2.98 3.63
N ASP A 109 -6.11 4.03 3.87
CA ASP A 109 -5.84 5.08 2.88
C ASP A 109 -5.01 4.58 1.68
N LEU A 110 -4.20 3.52 1.86
CA LEU A 110 -3.42 2.88 0.80
C LEU A 110 -4.20 1.83 0.00
N VAL A 111 -5.18 1.17 0.62
CA VAL A 111 -5.95 0.06 0.02
C VAL A 111 -7.29 0.53 -0.56
N LEU A 112 -7.94 1.55 0.04
CA LEU A 112 -9.24 2.11 -0.40
C LEU A 112 -9.12 3.26 -1.41
N TRP A 113 -8.23 3.12 -2.40
CA TRP A 113 -8.32 3.90 -3.64
C TRP A 113 -9.08 3.12 -4.70
#